data_AF-A0A7J3XVB0-F1
#
_entry.id   AF-A0A7J3XVB0-F1
#
_cell.length_a   1.000
_cell.length_b   1.000
_cell.length_c   1.000
_cell.angle_alpha   90.00
_cell.angle_beta   90.00
_cell.angle_gamma   90.00
#
_symmetry.space_group_name_H-M   'P 1'
#
loop_
_entity.id
_entity.type
_entity.pdbx_description
1 polymer ?
#
loop_
_entity_poly.entity_id
_entity_poly.type
_entity_poly.pdbx_seq_one_letter_code
_entity_poly.pdbx_strand_id
1 'polypeptide(L)'
;MEALSSKKFEEYAYILDYLPHGHPLDKRPMHLRKPTALAVGEDFFTLLELSIKEGVVPSPGERVFIGKGLRDKVEHINRRVSYDELTAAAKDELVKVIDKMVSENERKYVEVFNKAPPLTTRMHSLELIRGIGKKKLRELLEERKNRPFESFKDLEERVGLRGVAEAVKERILEELKGGQRYYLFVRPAPKTAE
;
A
#
# COMPACT_ATOMS: atom_id res chain seq x y z
N MET A 1 13.20 -20.76 -20.12
CA MET A 1 13.86 -19.55 -19.61
C MET A 1 12.88 -18.42 -19.81
N GLU A 2 12.21 -17.99 -18.76
CA GLU A 2 11.30 -16.84 -18.81
C GLU A 2 11.69 -15.89 -17.68
N ALA A 3 11.75 -14.62 -18.07
CA ALA A 3 12.53 -13.52 -17.53
C ALA A 3 12.66 -13.43 -16.00
N LEU A 4 13.88 -13.08 -15.59
CA LEU A 4 14.22 -12.34 -14.37
C LEU A 4 13.01 -11.56 -13.84
N SER A 5 12.57 -11.87 -12.62
CA SER A 5 11.64 -11.05 -11.86
C SER A 5 12.16 -9.61 -11.85
N SER A 6 11.62 -8.78 -12.74
CA SER A 6 11.94 -7.38 -12.78
C SER A 6 11.49 -6.82 -11.43
N LYS A 7 12.43 -6.28 -10.65
CA LYS A 7 12.07 -5.56 -9.43
C LYS A 7 11.09 -4.46 -9.83
N LYS A 8 9.80 -4.68 -9.60
CA LYS A 8 8.77 -3.66 -9.79
C LYS A 8 8.99 -2.59 -8.72
N PHE A 9 9.26 -1.38 -9.15
CA PHE A 9 9.37 -0.21 -8.28
C PHE A 9 8.05 0.55 -8.30
N GLU A 10 7.84 1.41 -7.31
CA GLU A 10 6.75 2.38 -7.35
C GLU A 10 7.07 3.41 -8.45
N GLU A 11 6.10 3.67 -9.33
CA GLU A 11 6.22 4.75 -10.33
C GLU A 11 5.62 6.06 -9.83
N TYR A 12 4.58 5.96 -9.01
CA TYR A 12 3.89 7.08 -8.39
C TYR A 12 3.72 6.85 -6.89
N ALA A 13 3.63 7.95 -6.16
CA ALA A 13 3.33 7.95 -4.74
C ALA A 13 2.40 9.11 -4.40
N TYR A 14 1.69 8.98 -3.30
CA TYR A 14 0.87 10.03 -2.72
C TYR A 14 1.58 10.60 -1.50
N ILE A 15 1.67 11.93 -1.45
CA ILE A 15 2.27 12.65 -0.33
C ILE A 15 1.35 12.50 0.89
N LEU A 16 1.93 12.11 2.02
CA LEU A 16 1.25 11.97 3.31
C LEU A 16 1.49 13.19 4.19
N ASP A 17 2.73 13.69 4.21
CA ASP A 17 3.14 14.83 5.02
C ASP A 17 4.39 15.49 4.41
N TYR A 18 4.51 16.81 4.54
CA TYR A 18 5.66 17.58 4.08
C TYR A 18 6.37 18.23 5.28
N LEU A 19 7.68 18.00 5.36
CA LEU A 19 8.53 18.37 6.49
C LEU A 19 9.61 19.35 5.98
N PRO A 20 9.38 20.67 6.04
CA PRO A 20 10.28 21.68 5.48
C PRO A 20 11.69 21.65 6.08
N HIS A 21 11.82 21.19 7.32
CA HIS A 21 13.08 21.11 8.06
C HIS A 21 13.58 19.66 8.23
N GLY A 22 13.09 18.74 7.38
CA GLY A 22 13.39 17.32 7.44
C GLY A 22 12.68 16.59 8.57
N HIS A 23 12.96 15.29 8.69
CA HIS A 23 12.31 14.45 9.69
C HIS A 23 12.69 14.84 11.12
N PRO A 24 11.75 14.93 12.09
CA PRO A 24 12.07 15.29 13.48
C PRO A 24 13.10 14.37 14.14
N LEU A 25 13.09 13.09 13.78
CA LEU A 25 14.05 12.08 14.27
C LEU A 25 15.42 12.12 13.56
N ASP A 26 15.60 13.02 12.59
CA ASP A 26 16.89 13.19 11.92
C ASP A 26 17.93 13.76 12.88
N LYS A 27 18.97 12.98 13.19
CA LYS A 27 20.02 13.37 14.13
C LYS A 27 21.02 14.37 13.54
N ARG A 28 20.95 14.66 12.24
CA ARG A 28 21.85 15.62 11.59
C ARG A 28 21.60 17.05 12.09
N PRO A 29 22.65 17.90 12.16
CA PRO A 29 22.52 19.32 12.44
C PRO A 29 21.48 20.00 11.53
N MET A 30 20.75 20.99 12.07
CA MET A 30 19.63 21.65 11.37
C MET A 30 20.00 22.21 9.99
N HIS A 31 21.22 22.73 9.83
CA HIS A 31 21.71 23.28 8.56
C HIS A 31 21.98 22.22 7.47
N LEU A 32 22.04 20.94 7.83
CA LEU A 32 22.21 19.82 6.88
C LEU A 32 20.88 19.10 6.60
N ARG A 33 19.80 19.46 7.30
CA ARG A 33 18.50 18.86 7.08
C ARG A 33 17.90 19.44 5.81
N LYS A 34 17.54 18.56 4.88
CA LYS A 34 16.84 18.92 3.66
C LYS A 34 15.32 18.80 3.86
N PRO A 35 14.51 19.56 3.11
CA PRO A 35 13.07 19.34 3.07
C PRO A 35 12.75 17.92 2.61
N THR A 36 11.91 17.22 3.36
CA THR A 36 11.48 15.87 3.04
C THR A 36 9.97 15.76 3.00
N ALA A 37 9.46 14.75 2.32
CA ALA A 37 8.07 14.36 2.40
C ALA A 37 7.96 12.87 2.75
N LEU A 38 6.97 12.54 3.57
CA LEU A 38 6.53 11.16 3.75
C LEU A 38 5.50 10.85 2.69
N ALA A 39 5.56 9.66 2.09
CA ALA A 39 4.69 9.27 1.00
C ALA A 39 4.35 7.78 1.04
N VAL A 40 3.26 7.40 0.39
CA VAL A 40 2.86 6.00 0.15
C VAL A 40 2.83 5.74 -1.35
N GLY A 41 3.49 4.67 -1.77
CA GLY A 41 3.49 4.22 -3.15
C GLY A 41 2.09 3.78 -3.62
N GLU A 42 1.76 4.08 -4.87
CA GLU A 42 0.45 3.77 -5.45
C GLU A 42 0.29 2.26 -5.71
N ASP A 43 1.38 1.55 -6.00
CA ASP A 43 1.30 0.18 -6.48
C ASP A 43 1.41 -0.88 -5.39
N PHE A 44 2.36 -0.70 -4.47
CA PHE A 44 2.66 -1.69 -3.44
C PHE A 44 2.50 -1.14 -2.03
N PHE A 45 1.89 0.04 -1.89
CA PHE A 45 1.78 0.79 -0.64
C PHE A 45 3.13 0.96 0.07
N THR A 46 4.23 1.03 -0.69
CA THR A 46 5.55 1.19 -0.09
C THR A 46 5.60 2.55 0.60
N LEU A 47 5.84 2.58 1.91
CA LEU A 47 6.06 3.82 2.64
C LEU A 47 7.47 4.34 2.35
N LEU A 48 7.57 5.61 1.98
CA LEU A 48 8.79 6.23 1.48
C LEU A 48 9.04 7.58 2.16
N GLU A 49 10.33 7.87 2.36
CA GLU A 49 10.81 9.22 2.62
C GLU A 49 11.42 9.76 1.33
N LEU A 50 10.93 10.91 0.88
CA LEU A 50 11.31 11.55 -0.37
C LEU A 50 12.05 12.87 -0.08
N SER A 51 13.14 13.13 -0.80
CA SER A 51 13.72 14.47 -0.86
C SER A 51 12.97 15.30 -1.90
N ILE A 52 12.53 16.49 -1.50
CA ILE A 52 11.77 17.41 -2.35
C ILE A 52 12.73 18.45 -2.95
N LYS A 53 12.50 18.82 -4.21
CA LYS A 53 13.31 19.87 -4.86
C LYS A 53 13.14 21.21 -4.16
N GLU A 54 14.19 22.03 -4.19
CA GLU A 54 14.16 23.36 -3.62
C GLU A 54 13.04 24.23 -4.24
N GLY A 55 12.37 25.01 -3.39
CA GLY A 55 11.27 25.89 -3.79
C GLY A 55 9.93 25.18 -4.07
N VAL A 56 9.86 23.85 -3.96
CA VAL A 56 8.62 23.08 -4.15
C VAL A 56 8.00 22.75 -2.80
N VAL A 57 6.68 22.98 -2.68
CA VAL A 57 5.88 22.60 -1.51
C VAL A 57 4.78 21.63 -1.96
N PRO A 58 4.96 20.31 -1.78
CA PRO A 58 3.92 19.33 -2.09
C PRO A 58 2.78 19.40 -1.09
N SER A 59 1.56 19.08 -1.54
CA SER A 59 0.39 19.02 -0.66
C SER A 59 0.10 17.59 -0.20
N PRO A 60 -0.39 17.36 1.03
CA PRO A 60 -0.94 16.07 1.42
C PRO A 60 -2.03 15.59 0.45
N GLY A 61 -2.04 14.29 0.13
CA GLY A 61 -2.92 13.68 -0.85
C GLY A 61 -2.50 13.90 -2.32
N GLU A 62 -1.43 14.66 -2.58
CA GLU A 62 -0.94 14.91 -3.93
C GLU A 62 -0.25 13.67 -4.51
N ARG A 63 -0.64 13.28 -5.73
CA ARG A 63 0.02 12.22 -6.51
C ARG A 63 1.25 12.77 -7.22
N VAL A 64 2.43 12.24 -6.90
CA VAL A 64 3.72 12.64 -7.47
C VAL A 64 4.40 11.49 -8.20
N PHE A 65 5.12 11.81 -9.28
CA PHE A 65 5.94 10.83 -10.02
C PHE A 65 7.28 10.60 -9.31
N ILE A 66 7.59 9.33 -9.03
CA ILE A 66 8.84 8.88 -8.39
C ILE A 66 9.58 7.81 -9.22
N GLY A 67 9.06 7.47 -10.40
CA GLY A 67 9.65 6.50 -11.31
C GLY A 67 11.02 6.92 -11.88
N LYS A 68 11.51 6.11 -12.81
CA LYS A 68 12.75 6.39 -13.55
C LYS A 68 12.45 7.40 -14.66
N GLY A 69 12.95 8.61 -14.53
CA GLY A 69 12.73 9.67 -15.51
C GLY A 69 12.87 11.06 -14.89
N LEU A 70 12.43 12.07 -15.63
CA LEU A 70 12.33 13.43 -15.11
C LEU A 70 11.18 13.49 -14.10
N ARG A 71 11.49 13.93 -12.88
CA ARG A 71 10.52 14.12 -11.80
C ARG A 71 10.33 15.60 -11.61
N ASP A 72 9.10 16.07 -11.46
CA ASP A 72 8.82 17.51 -11.33
C ASP A 72 9.15 18.01 -9.93
N LYS A 73 8.61 17.34 -8.91
CA LYS A 73 8.67 17.77 -7.50
C LYS A 73 9.68 17.01 -6.63
N VAL A 74 9.93 15.74 -6.96
CA VAL A 74 10.78 14.84 -6.17
C VAL A 74 12.19 14.86 -6.71
N GLU A 75 13.19 15.10 -5.84
CA GLU A 75 14.61 15.02 -6.18
C GLU A 75 15.03 13.53 -6.21
N HIS A 76 14.89 12.83 -5.08
CA HIS A 76 15.18 11.42 -4.96
C HIS A 76 14.38 10.72 -3.85
N ILE A 77 14.34 9.39 -3.91
CA ILE A 77 13.81 8.55 -2.84
C ILE A 77 14.95 8.33 -1.84
N ASN A 78 14.79 8.76 -0.59
CA ASN A 78 15.82 8.62 0.43
C ASN A 78 15.90 7.16 0.89
N ARG A 79 14.76 6.64 1.34
CA ARG A 79 14.64 5.32 1.94
C ARG A 79 13.18 4.88 2.03
N ARG A 80 12.99 3.59 2.33
CA ARG A 80 11.72 3.09 2.85
C ARG A 80 11.62 3.43 4.33
N VAL A 81 10.41 3.70 4.78
CA VAL A 81 10.11 3.93 6.20
C VAL A 81 9.10 2.88 6.68
N SER A 82 9.11 2.63 7.98
CA SER A 82 8.08 1.83 8.65
C SER A 82 6.88 2.70 9.03
N TYR A 83 5.75 2.06 9.36
CA TYR A 83 4.55 2.77 9.82
C TYR A 83 4.80 3.58 11.10
N ASP A 84 5.64 3.10 12.00
CA ASP A 84 5.94 3.76 13.27
C ASP A 84 6.74 5.05 13.09
N GLU A 85 7.48 5.18 11.99
CA GLU A 85 8.22 6.38 11.64
C GLU A 85 7.34 7.46 10.99
N LEU A 86 6.09 7.16 10.64
CA LEU A 86 5.17 8.17 10.13
C LEU A 86 4.77 9.16 11.23
N THR A 87 4.67 10.43 10.88
CA THR A 87 4.08 11.46 11.74
C THR A 87 2.59 11.18 11.98
N ALA A 88 2.00 11.79 13.02
CA ALA A 88 0.56 11.67 13.25
C ALA A 88 -0.26 12.17 12.05
N ALA A 89 0.14 13.31 11.48
CA ALA A 89 -0.48 13.86 10.27
C ALA A 89 -0.37 12.90 9.07
N ALA A 90 0.80 12.29 8.86
CA ALA A 90 0.99 11.30 7.80
C ALA A 90 0.10 10.06 8.00
N LYS A 91 -0.10 9.60 9.24
CA LYS A 91 -0.98 8.46 9.56
C LYS A 91 -2.45 8.78 9.27
N ASP A 92 -2.91 9.97 9.64
CA ASP A 92 -4.28 10.42 9.35
C ASP A 92 -4.52 10.55 7.84
N GLU A 93 -3.55 11.11 7.12
CA GLU A 93 -3.65 11.25 5.66
C GLU A 93 -3.57 9.89 4.95
N LEU A 94 -2.75 8.97 5.45
CA LEU A 94 -2.62 7.62 4.90
C LEU A 94 -3.95 6.88 4.84
N VAL A 95 -4.80 7.02 5.86
CA VAL A 95 -6.14 6.40 5.87
C VAL A 95 -6.99 6.93 4.71
N LYS A 96 -7.00 8.24 4.49
CA LYS A 96 -7.75 8.88 3.40
C LYS A 96 -7.22 8.50 2.02
N VAL A 97 -5.90 8.46 1.89
CA VAL A 97 -5.23 8.08 0.64
C VAL A 97 -5.51 6.61 0.29
N ILE A 98 -5.46 5.70 1.25
CA ILE A 98 -5.81 4.28 1.03
C ILE A 98 -7.27 4.15 0.61
N ASP A 99 -8.19 4.86 1.26
CA ASP A 99 -9.61 4.88 0.90
C ASP A 99 -9.82 5.29 -0.56
N LYS A 100 -9.16 6.39 -0.97
CA LYS A 100 -9.14 6.86 -2.36
C LYS A 100 -8.56 5.80 -3.31
N MET A 101 -7.38 5.25 -3.02
CA MET A 101 -6.72 4.27 -3.88
C MET A 101 -7.55 3.00 -4.07
N VAL A 102 -8.19 2.51 -3.01
CA VAL A 102 -9.04 1.31 -3.05
C VAL A 102 -10.29 1.56 -3.88
N SER A 103 -10.90 2.73 -3.76
CA SER A 103 -12.10 3.11 -4.49
C SER A 103 -11.83 3.38 -5.97
N GLU A 104 -10.75 4.10 -6.30
CA GLU A 104 -10.41 4.46 -7.69
C GLU A 104 -9.87 3.26 -8.48
N ASN A 105 -9.20 2.30 -7.81
CA ASN A 105 -8.57 1.15 -8.45
C ASN A 105 -9.22 -0.17 -8.02
N GLU A 106 -10.54 -0.19 -7.80
CA GLU A 106 -11.31 -1.36 -7.35
C GLU A 106 -10.91 -2.66 -8.06
N ARG A 107 -10.80 -2.63 -9.40
CA ARG A 107 -10.43 -3.79 -10.21
C ARG A 107 -9.14 -4.47 -9.77
N LYS A 108 -8.14 -3.70 -9.32
CA LYS A 108 -6.84 -4.22 -8.84
C LYS A 108 -7.02 -5.10 -7.61
N TYR A 109 -7.92 -4.73 -6.71
CA TYR A 109 -8.18 -5.46 -5.48
C TYR A 109 -9.14 -6.62 -5.68
N VAL A 110 -10.13 -6.46 -6.56
CA VAL A 110 -10.98 -7.57 -7.02
C VAL A 110 -10.12 -8.68 -7.62
N GLU A 111 -9.08 -8.31 -8.36
CA GLU A 111 -8.16 -9.27 -8.96
C GLU A 111 -7.41 -10.11 -7.92
N VAL A 112 -7.18 -9.59 -6.72
CA VAL A 112 -6.63 -10.37 -5.61
C VAL A 112 -7.57 -11.51 -5.25
N PHE A 113 -8.88 -11.29 -5.17
CA PHE A 113 -9.84 -12.38 -4.95
C PHE A 113 -9.84 -13.40 -6.10
N ASN A 114 -9.69 -12.92 -7.34
CA ASN A 114 -9.62 -13.74 -8.56
C ASN A 114 -8.29 -14.47 -8.79
N LYS A 115 -7.21 -14.14 -8.06
CA LYS A 115 -5.87 -14.73 -8.30
C LYS A 115 -5.17 -15.24 -7.06
N ALA A 116 -5.62 -14.85 -5.87
CA ALA A 116 -5.04 -15.23 -4.59
C ALA A 116 -4.79 -16.75 -4.50
N PRO A 117 -3.56 -17.18 -4.19
CA PRO A 117 -3.21 -18.58 -4.03
C PRO A 117 -3.39 -19.06 -2.58
N PRO A 118 -3.45 -20.37 -2.34
CA PRO A 118 -3.29 -20.91 -0.99
C PRO A 118 -1.91 -20.57 -0.41
N LEU A 119 -1.83 -20.28 0.89
CA LEU A 119 -0.56 -20.04 1.58
C LEU A 119 0.10 -21.36 2.00
N THR A 120 -0.72 -22.29 2.48
CA THR A 120 -0.31 -23.64 2.89
C THR A 120 -1.42 -24.62 2.51
N THR A 121 -1.19 -25.91 2.74
CA THR A 121 -2.21 -26.95 2.55
C THR A 121 -3.46 -26.76 3.43
N ARG A 122 -3.36 -25.99 4.53
CA ARG A 122 -4.46 -25.79 5.49
C ARG A 122 -5.00 -24.35 5.53
N MET A 123 -4.35 -23.41 4.87
CA MET A 123 -4.67 -21.97 4.97
C MET A 123 -4.57 -21.29 3.60
N HIS A 124 -5.61 -20.53 3.27
CA HIS A 124 -5.68 -19.73 2.05
C HIS A 124 -5.38 -18.25 2.35
N SER A 125 -4.77 -17.55 1.39
CA SER A 125 -4.44 -16.12 1.55
C SER A 125 -5.66 -15.23 1.75
N LEU A 126 -6.79 -15.54 1.11
CA LEU A 126 -8.05 -14.79 1.31
C LEU A 126 -8.63 -14.90 2.72
N GLU A 127 -8.27 -15.91 3.51
CA GLU A 127 -8.70 -16.00 4.92
C GLU A 127 -8.08 -14.91 5.80
N LEU A 128 -7.05 -14.23 5.29
CA LEU A 128 -6.41 -13.10 5.94
C LEU A 128 -7.29 -11.84 5.91
N ILE A 129 -8.30 -11.79 5.02
CA ILE A 129 -9.22 -10.67 4.90
C ILE A 129 -10.36 -10.88 5.90
N ARG A 130 -10.65 -9.86 6.70
CA ARG A 130 -11.72 -9.89 7.69
C ARG A 130 -13.05 -10.27 7.04
N GLY A 131 -13.80 -11.15 7.69
CA GLY A 131 -15.08 -11.66 7.19
C GLY A 131 -14.98 -12.92 6.32
N ILE A 132 -13.78 -13.34 5.92
CA ILE A 132 -13.58 -14.56 5.12
C ILE A 132 -13.11 -15.72 6.01
N GLY A 133 -14.09 -16.42 6.60
CA GLY A 133 -13.85 -17.71 7.26
C GLY A 133 -13.88 -18.89 6.30
N LYS A 134 -13.67 -20.12 6.80
CA LYS A 134 -13.67 -21.36 5.99
C LYS A 134 -14.90 -21.54 5.11
N LYS A 135 -16.10 -21.20 5.61
CA LYS A 135 -17.35 -21.27 4.84
C LYS A 135 -17.33 -20.30 3.65
N LYS A 136 -17.07 -19.02 3.93
CA LYS A 136 -17.02 -17.95 2.90
C LYS A 136 -15.92 -18.17 1.89
N LEU A 137 -14.76 -18.69 2.32
CA LEU A 137 -13.68 -19.09 1.43
C LEU A 137 -14.15 -20.15 0.42
N ARG A 138 -14.86 -21.19 0.87
CA ARG A 138 -15.36 -22.24 -0.03
C ARG A 138 -16.34 -21.66 -1.05
N GLU A 139 -17.30 -20.84 -0.61
CA GLU A 139 -18.24 -20.14 -1.47
C GLU A 139 -17.50 -19.28 -2.51
N LEU A 140 -16.51 -18.49 -2.08
CA LEU A 140 -15.72 -17.63 -2.97
C LEU A 140 -14.94 -18.43 -4.01
N LEU A 141 -14.28 -19.52 -3.61
CA LEU A 141 -13.50 -20.36 -4.52
C LEU A 141 -14.36 -21.08 -5.55
N GLU A 142 -15.58 -21.52 -5.19
CA GLU A 142 -16.52 -22.10 -6.15
C GLU A 142 -17.05 -21.04 -7.12
N GLU A 143 -17.47 -19.88 -6.61
CA GLU A 143 -17.93 -18.77 -7.45
C GLU A 143 -16.86 -18.31 -8.45
N ARG A 144 -15.62 -18.15 -7.99
CA ARG A 144 -14.48 -17.79 -8.84
C ARG A 144 -14.21 -18.79 -9.97
N LYS A 145 -14.48 -20.10 -9.77
CA LYS A 145 -14.34 -21.12 -10.83
C LYS A 145 -15.41 -20.96 -11.91
N ASN A 146 -16.62 -20.54 -11.54
CA ASN A 146 -17.70 -20.29 -12.49
C ASN A 146 -17.39 -19.09 -13.38
N ARG A 147 -17.08 -17.95 -12.75
CA ARG A 147 -16.61 -16.74 -13.44
C ARG A 147 -15.80 -15.84 -12.49
N PRO A 148 -14.78 -15.13 -13.00
CA PRO A 148 -14.08 -14.09 -12.23
C PRO A 148 -15.05 -13.02 -11.71
N PHE A 149 -14.73 -12.44 -10.56
CA PHE A 149 -15.43 -11.27 -10.03
C PHE A 149 -15.04 -10.02 -10.81
N GLU A 150 -16.01 -9.12 -11.05
CA GLU A 150 -15.78 -7.88 -11.80
C GLU A 150 -15.71 -6.64 -10.90
N SER A 151 -16.34 -6.70 -9.71
CA SER A 151 -16.45 -5.61 -8.75
C SER A 151 -16.56 -6.16 -7.32
N PHE A 152 -16.31 -5.30 -6.32
CA PHE A 152 -16.63 -5.58 -4.93
C PHE A 152 -18.11 -5.89 -4.75
N LYS A 153 -18.98 -5.18 -5.48
CA LYS A 153 -20.42 -5.44 -5.46
C LYS A 153 -20.78 -6.84 -5.97
N ASP A 154 -20.22 -7.27 -7.11
CA ASP A 154 -20.42 -8.63 -7.63
C ASP A 154 -19.93 -9.69 -6.63
N LEU A 155 -18.82 -9.43 -5.94
CA LEU A 155 -18.28 -10.30 -4.90
C LEU A 155 -19.22 -10.39 -3.69
N GLU A 156 -19.73 -9.25 -3.22
CA GLU A 156 -20.68 -9.17 -2.11
C GLU A 156 -21.99 -9.89 -2.42
N GLU A 157 -22.55 -9.70 -3.61
CA GLU A 157 -23.83 -10.29 -4.02
C GLU A 157 -23.73 -11.81 -4.18
N ARG A 158 -22.65 -12.32 -4.79
CA ARG A 158 -22.47 -13.75 -5.08
C ARG A 158 -22.05 -14.56 -3.86
N VAL A 159 -21.16 -14.01 -3.04
CA VAL A 159 -20.62 -14.71 -1.87
C VAL A 159 -21.40 -14.34 -0.60
N GLY A 160 -22.30 -13.36 -0.63
CA GLY A 160 -22.99 -12.86 0.56
C GLY A 160 -22.02 -12.27 1.59
N LEU A 161 -20.98 -11.58 1.10
CA LEU A 161 -20.06 -10.77 1.92
C LEU A 161 -20.61 -9.35 2.04
N ARG A 162 -20.10 -8.57 2.99
CA ARG A 162 -20.46 -7.17 3.19
C ARG A 162 -19.22 -6.37 3.55
N GLY A 163 -19.13 -5.16 3.03
CA GLY A 163 -18.03 -4.25 3.35
C GLY A 163 -16.69 -4.75 2.82
N VAL A 164 -16.66 -5.35 1.63
CA VAL A 164 -15.43 -5.92 1.04
C VAL A 164 -14.38 -4.84 0.84
N ALA A 165 -14.78 -3.65 0.36
CA ALA A 165 -13.89 -2.51 0.23
C ALA A 165 -13.25 -2.14 1.57
N GLU A 166 -14.04 -2.11 2.64
CA GLU A 166 -13.56 -1.77 3.99
C GLU A 166 -12.62 -2.86 4.54
N ALA A 167 -12.96 -4.13 4.35
CA ALA A 167 -12.11 -5.25 4.75
C ALA A 167 -10.74 -5.23 4.04
N VAL A 168 -10.70 -4.78 2.78
CA VAL A 168 -9.45 -4.58 2.03
C VAL A 168 -8.64 -3.43 2.62
N LYS A 169 -9.27 -2.28 2.93
CA LYS A 169 -8.59 -1.13 3.56
C LYS A 169 -8.01 -1.48 4.93
N GLU A 170 -8.81 -2.10 5.80
CA GLU A 170 -8.38 -2.56 7.11
C GLU A 170 -7.16 -3.48 6.97
N ARG A 171 -7.21 -4.42 6.03
CA ARG A 171 -6.13 -5.36 5.76
C ARG A 171 -4.84 -4.69 5.26
N ILE A 172 -4.95 -3.69 4.38
CA ILE A 172 -3.80 -2.90 3.92
C ILE A 172 -3.16 -2.17 5.10
N LEU A 173 -3.96 -1.53 5.96
CA LEU A 173 -3.47 -0.82 7.14
C LEU A 173 -2.79 -1.76 8.15
N GLU A 174 -3.35 -2.94 8.37
CA GLU A 174 -2.73 -3.98 9.22
C GLU A 174 -1.38 -4.45 8.66
N GLU A 175 -1.30 -4.65 7.35
CA GLU A 175 -0.03 -5.00 6.70
C GLU A 175 1.00 -3.88 6.80
N LEU A 176 0.59 -2.62 6.62
CA LEU A 176 1.48 -1.46 6.76
C LEU A 176 2.06 -1.32 8.16
N LYS A 177 1.25 -1.55 9.21
CA LYS A 177 1.71 -1.58 10.61
C LYS A 177 2.78 -2.65 10.87
N GLY A 178 2.87 -3.68 10.02
CA GLY A 178 3.86 -4.73 10.13
C GLY A 178 3.44 -5.87 11.05
N GLY A 179 4.41 -6.73 11.40
CA GLY A 179 4.17 -7.91 12.26
C GLY A 179 3.39 -9.05 11.59
N GLN A 180 2.96 -8.89 10.34
CA GLN A 180 2.22 -9.92 9.61
C GLN A 180 3.17 -11.01 9.10
N ARG A 181 2.74 -12.27 9.23
CA ARG A 181 3.47 -13.40 8.64
C ARG A 181 3.35 -13.44 7.11
N TYR A 182 2.21 -13.00 6.60
CA TYR A 182 1.89 -13.00 5.18
C TYR A 182 1.33 -11.65 4.78
N TYR A 183 1.71 -11.21 3.58
CA TYR A 183 1.33 -9.94 2.99
C TYR A 183 0.60 -10.21 1.68
N LEU A 184 -0.54 -9.56 1.49
CA LEU A 184 -1.42 -9.73 0.34
C LEU A 184 -1.40 -8.51 -0.57
N PHE A 185 -1.33 -7.31 0.01
CA PHE A 185 -1.43 -6.05 -0.72
C PHE A 185 -0.14 -5.22 -0.64
N VAL A 186 0.51 -5.23 0.53
CA VAL A 186 1.62 -4.34 0.83
C VAL A 186 2.95 -5.07 0.59
N ARG A 187 3.94 -4.37 0.04
CA ARG A 187 5.33 -4.82 0.09
C ARG A 187 6.00 -4.22 1.34
N PRO A 188 6.24 -4.99 2.41
CA PRO A 188 6.79 -4.43 3.64
C PRO A 188 8.18 -3.83 3.41
N ALA A 189 8.51 -2.85 4.25
CA ALA A 189 9.89 -2.41 4.41
C ALA A 189 10.75 -3.63 4.81
N PRO A 190 12.01 -3.74 4.34
CA PRO A 190 12.91 -4.78 4.83
C PRO A 190 12.96 -4.69 6.36
N LYS A 191 12.83 -5.84 7.05
CA LYS A 191 13.02 -5.88 8.49
C LYS A 191 14.37 -5.24 8.78
N THR A 192 14.39 -4.19 9.60
CA THR A 192 15.64 -3.71 10.20
C THR A 192 16.25 -4.93 10.86
N ALA A 193 17.43 -5.34 10.41
CA ALA A 193 18.15 -6.44 11.05
C ALA A 193 18.45 -5.96 12.47
N GLU A 194 17.74 -6.50 13.46
CA GLU A 194 18.22 -6.56 14.84
C GLU A 194 19.39 -7.54 14.91
#